data_AF-A0A814WYN8-F1
#
_entry.id   AF-A0A814WYN8-F1
#
_cell.length_a   1.000
_cell.length_b   1.000
_cell.length_c   1.000
_cell.angle_alpha   90.00
_cell.angle_beta   90.00
_cell.angle_gamma   90.00
#
_symmetry.space_group_name_H-M   'P 1'
#
loop_
_entity.id
_entity.type
_entity.pdbx_description
1 polymer ?
#
loop_
_entity_poly.entity_id
_entity_poly.type
_entity_poly.pdbx_seq_one_letter_code
_entity_poly.pdbx_strand_id
1 'polypeptide(L)'
;MILRVGVLFMFTIDPNTTITPSTSFEGLSYYEGEAEILFSMHSVFRVGTIQQMDREDELYQQVQLRLTADDDPKFRVLTGRIKCDVKNSTG
;
A
#
# COMPACT_ATOMS: atom_id res chain seq x y z
N MET A 1 -23.57 -10.15 18.36
CA MET A 1 -23.09 -8.78 18.09
C MET A 1 -21.78 -8.91 17.34
N ILE A 2 -21.76 -8.64 16.03
CA ILE A 2 -20.55 -8.72 15.21
C ILE A 2 -19.93 -7.33 15.24
N LEU A 3 -18.72 -7.21 15.80
CA LEU A 3 -17.92 -5.99 15.70
C LEU A 3 -17.49 -5.85 14.24
N ARG A 4 -18.02 -4.84 13.54
CA ARG A 4 -17.51 -4.45 12.22
C ARG A 4 -16.25 -3.64 12.45
N VAL A 5 -15.12 -4.18 12.01
CA VAL A 5 -13.86 -3.44 11.96
C VAL A 5 -13.64 -3.03 10.51
N GLY A 6 -13.71 -1.74 10.23
CA GLY A 6 -13.36 -1.20 8.92
C GLY A 6 -11.87 -0.83 8.85
N VAL A 7 -11.27 -0.90 7.66
CA VAL A 7 -9.90 -0.45 7.44
C VAL A 7 -9.91 0.64 6.39
N LEU A 8 -9.34 1.80 6.73
CA LEU A 8 -9.19 2.93 5.82
C LEU A 8 -7.71 3.03 5.41
N PHE A 9 -7.41 2.74 4.15
CA PHE A 9 -6.07 2.91 3.60
C PHE A 9 -5.84 4.37 3.18
N MET A 10 -4.77 4.97 3.70
CA MET A 10 -4.38 6.33 3.38
C MET A 10 -3.06 6.34 2.63
N PHE A 11 -3.09 6.85 1.40
CA PHE A 11 -1.91 6.97 0.54
C PHE A 11 -1.42 8.42 0.53
N THR A 12 -0.09 8.62 0.56
CA THR A 12 0.52 9.91 0.24
C THR A 12 1.21 9.79 -1.12
N ILE A 13 0.70 10.52 -2.11
CA ILE A 13 1.28 10.59 -3.45
C ILE A 13 2.10 11.87 -3.51
N ASP A 14 3.41 11.73 -3.67
CA ASP A 14 4.31 12.86 -3.93
C ASP A 14 4.48 12.98 -5.46
N PRO A 15 3.95 14.04 -6.09
CA PRO A 15 4.02 14.22 -7.54
C PRO A 15 5.45 14.38 -8.07
N ASN A 16 6.43 14.66 -7.20
CA ASN A 16 7.84 14.80 -7.58
C ASN A 16 8.62 13.49 -7.49
N THR A 17 8.02 12.41 -6.97
CA THR A 17 8.69 11.12 -6.88
C THR A 17 8.58 10.36 -8.19
N THR A 18 9.72 9.96 -8.77
CA THR A 18 9.87 9.21 -10.03
C THR A 18 9.37 7.76 -9.96
N ILE A 19 8.64 7.40 -8.90
CA ILE A 19 8.30 6.03 -8.58
C ILE A 19 6.90 5.75 -9.14
N THR A 20 6.91 5.13 -10.31
CA THR A 20 5.80 4.54 -11.07
C THR A 20 4.79 5.48 -11.73
N PRO A 21 4.31 5.13 -12.94
CA PRO A 21 3.29 5.86 -13.66
C PRO A 21 1.92 5.54 -13.06
N SER A 22 1.56 6.18 -11.94
CA SER A 22 0.16 6.25 -11.56
C SER A 22 -0.56 7.15 -12.57
N THR A 23 -1.65 6.67 -13.16
CA THR A 23 -2.48 7.48 -14.05
C THR A 23 -3.76 7.83 -13.33
N SER A 24 -4.09 9.11 -13.26
CA SER A 24 -5.44 9.55 -12.88
C SER A 24 -6.39 9.32 -14.04
N PHE A 25 -7.49 8.61 -13.80
CA PHE A 25 -8.51 8.32 -14.81
C PHE A 25 -9.66 9.35 -14.75
N GLU A 26 -9.33 10.64 -14.57
CA GLU A 26 -10.36 11.69 -14.63
C GLU A 26 -10.97 11.73 -16.05
N GLY A 27 -12.27 11.42 -16.14
CA GLY A 27 -13.03 11.41 -17.40
C GLY A 27 -12.89 10.15 -18.26
N LEU A 28 -12.16 9.12 -17.80
CA LEU A 28 -12.04 7.82 -18.47
C LEU A 28 -12.60 6.64 -17.65
N SER A 29 -13.03 6.89 -16.41
CA SER A 29 -13.71 5.88 -15.60
C SER A 29 -15.11 5.59 -16.17
N TYR A 30 -15.56 4.34 -16.00
CA TYR A 30 -16.91 3.92 -16.38
C TYR A 30 -17.99 4.64 -15.56
N TYR A 31 -17.66 5.06 -14.34
CA TYR A 31 -18.55 5.81 -13.46
C TYR A 31 -18.16 7.28 -13.43
N GLU A 32 -19.09 8.14 -13.84
CA GLU A 32 -18.91 9.58 -13.74
C GLU A 32 -18.99 10.02 -12.27
N GLY A 33 -18.05 10.86 -11.82
CA GLY A 33 -18.03 11.44 -10.47
C GLY A 33 -17.06 10.79 -9.48
N GLU A 34 -16.34 9.73 -9.87
CA GLU A 34 -15.27 9.14 -9.07
C GLU A 34 -13.89 9.57 -9.57
N ALA A 35 -13.00 9.92 -8.64
CA ALA A 35 -11.59 10.14 -8.92
C ALA A 35 -10.82 8.83 -8.68
N GLU A 36 -10.44 8.16 -9.77
CA GLU A 36 -9.72 6.89 -9.71
C GLU A 36 -8.23 7.07 -10.02
N ILE A 37 -7.38 6.46 -9.18
CA ILE A 37 -5.93 6.39 -9.39
C ILE A 37 -5.57 4.92 -9.54
N LEU A 38 -5.11 4.52 -10.72
CA LEU A 38 -4.70 3.16 -10.99
C LEU A 38 -3.18 3.01 -10.78
N PHE A 39 -2.81 2.05 -9.94
CA PHE A 39 -1.43 1.62 -9.79
C PHE A 39 -1.12 0.44 -10.71
N SER A 40 0.11 0.37 -11.22
CA SER A 40 0.56 -0.77 -12.02
C SER A 40 0.51 -2.06 -11.19
N MET A 41 0.29 -3.20 -11.86
CA MET A 41 0.42 -4.50 -11.21
C MET A 41 1.81 -4.64 -10.57
N HIS A 42 1.87 -5.38 -9.45
CA HIS A 42 3.08 -5.55 -8.63
C HIS A 42 3.56 -4.29 -7.88
N SER A 43 2.71 -3.26 -7.77
CA SER A 43 2.98 -2.14 -6.88
C SER A 43 3.04 -2.62 -5.42
N VAL A 44 4.16 -2.34 -4.76
CA VAL A 44 4.37 -2.69 -3.36
C VAL A 44 4.19 -1.46 -2.49
N PHE A 45 3.43 -1.61 -1.40
CA PHE A 45 3.19 -0.56 -0.43
C PHE A 45 3.77 -0.95 0.92
N ARG A 46 4.51 -0.02 1.51
CA ARG A 46 4.98 -0.12 2.89
C ARG A 46 3.90 0.38 3.83
N VAL A 47 3.52 -0.47 4.79
CA VAL A 47 2.69 -0.07 5.93
C VAL A 47 3.49 0.86 6.84
N GLY A 48 2.94 2.05 7.08
CA GLY A 48 3.41 3.04 8.03
C GLY A 48 2.71 2.87 9.37
N THR A 49 2.12 3.96 9.87
CA THR A 49 1.38 3.93 11.13
C THR A 49 -0.03 3.36 10.94
N ILE A 50 -0.52 2.70 11.98
CA ILE A 50 -1.90 2.24 12.11
C ILE A 50 -2.51 3.00 13.28
N GLN A 51 -3.65 3.64 13.05
CA GLN A 51 -4.35 4.47 14.03
C GLN A 51 -5.80 4.02 14.12
N GLN A 52 -6.30 3.83 15.33
CA GLN A 52 -7.72 3.61 15.54
C GLN A 52 -8.46 4.94 15.39
N MET A 53 -9.52 4.92 14.57
CA MET A 53 -10.47 6.00 14.44
C MET A 53 -11.75 5.57 15.16
N ASP A 54 -12.06 6.22 16.26
CA ASP A 54 -13.34 6.07 16.92
C ASP A 54 -14.34 7.00 16.22
N ARG A 55 -15.14 6.44 15.30
CA ARG A 55 -16.37 7.08 14.83
C ARG A 55 -17.55 6.40 15.50
N GLU A 56 -18.58 7.18 15.80
CA GLU A 56 -19.78 6.74 16.52
C GLU A 56 -20.22 5.35 16.03
N ASP A 57 -20.03 4.36 16.91
CA ASP A 57 -20.40 2.94 16.79
C ASP A 57 -19.64 2.05 15.76
N GLU A 58 -18.61 2.53 15.07
CA GLU A 58 -17.82 1.71 14.14
C GLU A 58 -16.31 1.87 14.35
N LEU A 59 -15.64 0.74 14.62
CA LEU A 59 -14.20 0.71 14.86
C LEU A 59 -13.48 0.73 13.51
N TYR A 60 -12.86 1.85 13.15
CA TYR A 60 -12.06 1.95 11.94
C TYR A 60 -10.56 1.97 12.26
N GLN A 61 -9.76 1.28 11.47
CA GLN A 61 -8.30 1.35 11.53
C GLN A 61 -7.81 2.12 10.32
N GLN A 62 -7.27 3.32 10.54
CA GLN A 62 -6.58 4.09 9.52
C GLN A 62 -5.16 3.55 9.36
N VAL A 63 -4.83 3.08 8.17
CA VAL A 63 -3.52 2.48 7.85
C VAL A 63 -2.83 3.37 6.83
N GLN A 64 -1.71 3.97 7.22
CA GLN A 64 -0.88 4.73 6.29
C GLN A 64 -0.11 3.78 5.38
N LEU A 65 -0.21 3.99 4.07
CA LEU A 65 0.51 3.25 3.05
C LEU A 65 1.41 4.18 2.26
N ARG A 66 2.66 3.77 2.06
CA ARG A 66 3.63 4.48 1.23
C ARG A 66 4.07 3.59 0.09
N LEU A 67 3.94 4.07 -1.14
CA LEU A 67 4.45 3.36 -2.31
C LEU A 67 5.96 3.21 -2.22
N THR A 68 6.46 2.01 -2.44
CA THR A 68 7.90 1.73 -2.47
C THR A 68 8.39 1.66 -3.90
N ALA A 69 9.59 2.19 -4.16
CA ALA A 69 10.30 1.88 -5.39
C ALA A 69 10.75 0.42 -5.40
N ASP A 70 10.94 -0.13 -6.60
CA ASP A 70 11.55 -1.45 -6.82
C ASP A 70 12.94 -1.59 -6.16
N ASP A 71 13.60 -0.45 -5.91
CA ASP A 71 14.89 -0.32 -5.24
C ASP A 71 14.85 -0.48 -3.71
N ASP A 72 13.67 -0.45 -3.04
CA ASP A 72 13.56 -0.27 -1.58
C ASP A 72 14.62 -1.10 -0.82
N PRO A 73 15.58 -0.45 -0.14
CA PRO A 73 16.73 -1.12 0.45
C PRO A 73 16.32 -2.21 1.44
N LYS A 74 15.18 -2.06 2.11
CA LYS A 74 14.67 -3.05 3.06
C LYS A 74 14.03 -4.24 2.34
N PHE A 75 13.41 -4.04 1.19
CA PHE A 75 12.98 -5.13 0.31
C PHE A 75 14.19 -5.94 -0.18
N ARG A 76 15.24 -5.27 -0.66
CA ARG A 76 16.50 -5.91 -1.07
C ARG A 76 17.15 -6.73 0.05
N VAL A 77 17.19 -6.19 1.26
CA VAL A 77 17.70 -6.89 2.45
C VAL A 77 16.84 -8.10 2.79
N LEU A 78 15.51 -7.96 2.76
CA LEU A 78 14.58 -9.06 3.02
C LEU A 78 14.73 -10.18 1.99
N THR A 79 14.74 -9.85 0.70
CA THR A 79 14.99 -10.82 -0.38
C THR A 79 16.34 -11.50 -0.23
N GLY A 80 17.38 -10.75 0.17
CA GLY A 80 18.70 -11.28 0.45
C GLY A 80 18.69 -12.31 1.59
N ARG A 81 18.03 -11.99 2.71
CA ARG A 81 17.90 -12.91 3.86
C ARG A 81 17.16 -14.18 3.50
N ILE A 82 16.00 -14.06 2.85
CA ILE A 82 15.20 -15.21 2.41
C ILE A 82 16.04 -16.13 1.50
N LYS A 83 16.83 -15.56 0.57
CA LYS A 83 17.72 -16.35 -0.30
C LYS A 83 18.83 -17.07 0.48
N CYS A 84 19.40 -16.45 1.51
CA CYS A 84 20.38 -17.10 2.38
C CYS A 84 19.76 -18.23 3.20
N ASP A 85 18.60 -17.99 3.80
CA ASP A 85 17.92 -18.98 4.65
C ASP A 85 17.51 -20.22 3.85
N VAL A 86 17.00 -20.03 2.63
CA VAL A 86 16.67 -21.14 1.71
C VAL A 86 17.92 -21.93 1.31
N LYS A 87 19.05 -21.27 1.03
CA LYS A 87 20.30 -21.97 0.68
C LYS A 87 20.87 -22.77 1.85
N ASN A 88 20.71 -22.28 3.07
CA ASN A 88 21.19 -22.95 4.28
C ASN A 88 20.27 -24.10 4.73
N SER A 89 19.02 -24.16 4.25
CA SER A 89 18.08 -25.23 4.55
C SER A 89 18.22 -26.46 3.65
N THR A 90 19.06 -26.39 2.60
CA THR A 90 19.34 -27.50 1.67
C THR A 90 20.70 -28.17 1.92
N GLY A 91 21.31 -27.93 3.08
CA GLY A 91 22.56 -28.54 3.54
C GLY A 91 22.33 -29.72 4.47
#